data_AF-A0A2V7NP53-F1
#
_entry.id   AF-A0A2V7NP53-F1
#
_cell.length_a   1.000
_cell.length_b   1.000
_cell.length_c   1.000
_cell.angle_alpha   90.00
_cell.angle_beta   90.00
_cell.angle_gamma   90.00
#
_symmetry.space_group_name_H-M   'P 1'
#
loop_
_entity.id
_entity.type
_entity.pdbx_description
1 polymer ?
#
loop_
_entity_poly.entity_id
_entity_poly.type
_entity_poly.pdbx_seq_one_letter_code
_entity_poly.pdbx_strand_id
1 'polypeptide(L)'
;MQTFQWARLNENVKTQLRRGAWYRILKLTSSEATVDVKGKPVSLPRGELQLSPTQAQRWTVVPAPKNAPRFPATWGAQYAVCPNCRDRARLEGQAPSMRCHRCNGLFEIAWNEPYLASA
;
A
#
# COMPACT_ATOMS: atom_id res chain seq x y z
N MET A 1 -4.01 23.31 -9.91
CA MET A 1 -3.45 22.62 -8.72
C MET A 1 -3.88 21.17 -8.77
N GLN A 2 -2.95 20.21 -8.69
CA GLN A 2 -3.35 18.79 -8.62
C GLN A 2 -3.97 18.52 -7.25
N THR A 3 -5.23 18.13 -7.24
CA THR A 3 -5.93 17.74 -6.02
C THR A 3 -5.56 16.30 -5.69
N PHE A 4 -4.67 16.10 -4.72
CA PHE A 4 -4.33 14.77 -4.23
C PHE A 4 -5.56 14.15 -3.55
N GLN A 5 -5.86 12.90 -3.92
CA GLN A 5 -7.02 12.17 -3.39
C GLN A 5 -6.63 10.93 -2.59
N TRP A 6 -5.43 10.40 -2.84
CA TRP A 6 -4.96 9.15 -2.27
C TRP A 6 -3.58 9.31 -1.66
N ALA A 7 -3.33 8.57 -0.58
CA ALA A 7 -2.04 8.52 0.08
C ALA A 7 -1.64 7.08 0.44
N ARG A 8 -0.34 6.79 0.40
CA ARG A 8 0.27 5.53 0.82
C ARG A 8 1.54 5.85 1.59
N LEU A 9 1.91 5.04 2.59
CA LEU A 9 3.19 5.18 3.29
C LEU A 9 4.36 5.16 2.29
N ASN A 10 5.29 6.11 2.38
CA ASN A 10 6.52 6.12 1.58
C ASN A 10 7.75 5.60 2.34
N GLU A 11 7.60 5.33 3.64
CA GLU A 11 8.67 4.84 4.51
C GLU A 11 8.18 3.72 5.46
N ASN A 12 9.12 3.07 6.15
CA ASN A 12 8.83 1.95 7.05
C ASN A 12 8.60 2.43 8.50
N VAL A 13 7.52 3.17 8.71
CA VAL A 13 7.11 3.68 10.03
C VAL A 13 6.05 2.80 10.70
N LYS A 14 6.08 2.75 12.03
CA LYS A 14 5.09 2.02 12.82
C LYS A 14 3.80 2.82 12.92
N THR A 15 2.83 2.53 12.06
CA THR A 15 1.54 3.23 12.02
C THR A 15 0.36 2.27 11.87
N GLN A 16 -0.86 2.81 11.89
CA GLN A 16 -2.07 2.04 11.60
C GLN A 16 -2.23 1.71 10.11
N LEU A 17 -1.47 2.37 9.23
CA LEU A 17 -1.53 2.12 7.79
C LEU A 17 -0.78 0.83 7.45
N ARG A 18 -1.34 0.11 6.49
CA ARG A 18 -0.69 -1.05 5.90
C ARG A 18 0.31 -0.55 4.85
N ARG A 19 1.58 -0.97 4.97
CA ARG A 19 2.58 -0.79 3.92
C ARG A 19 2.04 -1.31 2.58
N GLY A 20 2.20 -0.53 1.51
CA GLY A 20 1.73 -0.86 0.18
C GLY A 20 0.27 -0.49 -0.12
N ALA A 21 -0.54 -0.13 0.89
CA ALA A 21 -1.94 0.20 0.70
C ALA A 21 -2.15 1.70 0.42
N TRP A 22 -3.04 2.00 -0.53
CA TRP A 22 -3.53 3.36 -0.76
C TRP A 22 -4.80 3.62 0.04
N TYR A 23 -4.89 4.84 0.58
CA TYR A 23 -5.98 5.31 1.42
C TYR A 23 -6.54 6.60 0.87
N ARG A 24 -7.87 6.79 0.96
CA ARG A 24 -8.50 8.04 0.58
C ARG A 24 -8.11 9.13 1.57
N ILE A 25 -7.66 10.27 1.04
CA ILE A 25 -7.39 11.47 1.82
C ILE A 25 -8.72 12.14 2.17
N LEU A 26 -8.96 12.36 3.46
CA LEU A 26 -10.09 13.12 4.00
C LEU A 26 -9.76 14.60 4.18
N LYS A 27 -8.52 14.90 4.59
CA LYS A 27 -8.00 16.26 4.76
C LYS A 27 -6.51 16.27 4.42
N LEU A 28 -6.05 17.32 3.74
CA LEU A 28 -4.65 17.53 3.41
C LEU A 28 -4.24 18.95 3.76
N THR A 29 -3.13 19.10 4.49
CA THR A 29 -2.51 20.39 4.81
C THR A 29 -1.08 20.43 4.27
N SER A 30 -0.33 21.48 4.61
CA SER A 30 1.09 21.56 4.30
C SER A 30 1.92 20.53 5.07
N SER A 31 1.54 20.16 6.29
CA SER A 31 2.32 19.32 7.20
C SER A 31 1.72 17.94 7.48
N GLU A 32 0.41 17.76 7.30
CA GLU A 32 -0.30 16.54 7.67
C GLU A 32 -1.29 16.10 6.59
N ALA A 33 -1.61 14.81 6.59
CA ALA A 33 -2.78 14.29 5.89
C ALA A 33 -3.59 13.39 6.83
N THR A 34 -4.91 13.58 6.81
CA THR A 34 -5.86 12.66 7.45
C THR A 34 -6.40 11.72 6.38
N VAL A 35 -6.26 10.41 6.59
CA VAL A 35 -6.69 9.37 5.66
C VAL A 35 -7.78 8.48 6.26
N ASP A 36 -8.60 7.88 5.40
CA ASP A 36 -9.66 6.95 5.80
C ASP A 36 -9.18 5.50 5.91
N VAL A 37 -9.02 5.02 7.14
CA VAL A 37 -8.69 3.62 7.47
C VAL A 37 -9.94 2.86 7.89
N LYS A 38 -10.74 2.42 6.93
CA LYS A 38 -11.99 1.63 7.15
C LYS A 38 -13.03 2.40 7.99
N GLY A 39 -13.33 3.63 7.60
CA GLY A 39 -14.24 4.54 8.29
C GLY A 39 -13.60 5.29 9.47
N LYS A 40 -12.32 5.05 9.76
CA LYS A 40 -11.60 5.70 10.86
C LYS A 40 -10.61 6.71 10.31
N PRO A 41 -10.75 8.01 10.63
CA PRO A 41 -9.75 9.02 10.29
C PRO A 41 -8.44 8.75 11.03
N VAL A 42 -7.32 8.71 10.30
CA VAL A 42 -5.97 8.60 10.85
C VAL A 42 -5.12 9.73 10.29
N SER A 43 -4.56 10.57 11.16
CA SER A 43 -3.64 11.64 10.78
C SER A 43 -2.19 11.15 10.82
N LEU A 44 -1.42 11.54 9.80
CA LEU A 44 0.00 11.26 9.67
C LEU A 44 0.72 12.49 9.13
N PRO A 45 2.03 12.66 9.43
CA PRO A 45 2.82 13.68 8.78
C PRO A 45 2.84 13.46 7.27
N ARG A 46 2.68 14.55 6.51
CA ARG A 46 2.65 14.51 5.05
C ARG A 46 3.97 13.98 4.46
N GLY A 47 5.07 14.16 5.17
CA GLY A 47 6.39 13.65 4.78
C GLY A 47 6.48 12.13 4.72
N GLU A 48 5.67 11.41 5.51
CA GLU A 48 5.64 9.94 5.56
C GLU A 48 4.75 9.32 4.46
N LEU A 49 4.17 10.16 3.59
CA LEU A 49 3.14 9.79 2.63
C LEU A 49 3.56 10.12 1.20
N GLN A 50 3.43 9.14 0.33
CA GLN A 50 3.32 9.35 -1.11
C GLN A 50 1.89 9.73 -1.44
N LEU A 51 1.71 10.86 -2.13
CA LEU A 51 0.40 11.37 -2.53
C LEU A 51 0.12 11.07 -4.02
N SER A 52 -1.14 10.83 -4.36
CA SER A 52 -1.58 10.60 -5.74
C SER A 52 -2.94 11.28 -6.00
N PRO A 53 -3.14 11.90 -7.17
CA PRO A 53 -4.45 12.41 -7.59
C PRO A 53 -5.41 11.28 -7.96
N THR A 54 -4.89 10.14 -8.43
CA THR A 54 -5.68 9.00 -8.90
C THR A 54 -5.57 7.82 -7.95
N GLN A 55 -6.60 6.98 -7.95
CA GLN A 55 -6.56 5.70 -7.25
C GLN A 55 -5.45 4.83 -7.85
N ALA A 56 -4.79 4.04 -7.00
CA ALA A 56 -3.86 3.02 -7.48
C ALA A 56 -4.60 1.97 -8.31
N GLN A 57 -3.97 1.53 -9.39
CA GLN A 57 -4.54 0.54 -10.32
C GLN A 57 -3.75 -0.77 -10.35
N ARG A 58 -2.64 -0.84 -9.60
CA ARG A 58 -1.71 -1.98 -9.60
C ARG A 58 -1.45 -2.47 -8.19
N TRP A 59 -1.17 -3.75 -8.05
CA TRP A 59 -0.68 -4.32 -6.80
C TRP A 59 0.65 -3.69 -6.43
N THR A 60 0.76 -3.21 -5.19
CA THR A 60 2.06 -2.80 -4.66
C THR A 60 2.82 -4.04 -4.21
N VAL A 61 4.05 -4.22 -4.70
CA VAL A 61 4.99 -5.23 -4.19
C VAL A 61 5.70 -4.67 -2.96
N VAL A 62 5.63 -5.38 -1.83
CA VAL A 62 6.13 -4.92 -0.54
C VAL A 62 7.15 -5.91 0.02
N PRO A 63 8.32 -5.45 0.49
CA PRO A 63 9.25 -6.30 1.20
C PRO A 63 8.62 -6.94 2.46
N ALA A 64 8.86 -8.24 2.63
CA ALA A 64 8.46 -8.94 3.83
C ALA A 64 9.05 -8.23 5.07
N PRO A 65 8.26 -8.06 6.15
CA PRO A 65 8.77 -7.45 7.36
C PRO A 65 9.91 -8.28 7.96
N LYS A 66 11.02 -7.62 8.32
CA LYS A 66 12.10 -8.22 9.10
C LYS A 66 11.57 -8.56 10.50
N ASN A 67 11.98 -9.71 11.06
CA ASN A 67 11.65 -10.14 12.42
C ASN A 67 10.13 -10.13 12.73
N ALA A 68 9.32 -10.68 11.83
CA ALA A 68 7.88 -10.81 12.01
C ALA A 68 7.46 -12.28 12.16
N PRO A 69 7.37 -12.82 13.41
CA PRO A 69 7.01 -14.22 13.65
C PRO A 69 5.66 -14.64 13.08
N ARG A 70 4.77 -13.66 12.85
CA ARG A 70 3.42 -13.88 12.29
C ARG A 70 3.35 -13.72 10.77
N PHE A 71 4.46 -13.43 10.09
CA PHE A 71 4.48 -13.38 8.63
C PHE A 71 4.51 -14.81 8.07
N PRO A 72 3.63 -15.18 7.12
CA PRO A 72 3.58 -16.55 6.64
C PRO A 72 4.88 -16.96 5.92
N ALA A 73 5.52 -18.03 6.39
CA ALA A 73 6.78 -18.52 5.81
C ALA A 73 6.66 -18.88 4.33
N THR A 74 5.47 -19.28 3.87
CA THR A 74 5.21 -19.64 2.47
C THR A 74 5.21 -18.45 1.50
N TRP A 75 5.16 -17.21 2.00
CA TRP A 75 5.05 -16.01 1.16
C TRP A 75 6.37 -15.51 0.60
N GLY A 76 7.51 -15.98 1.11
CA GLY A 76 8.83 -15.58 0.62
C GLY A 76 9.24 -14.16 1.02
N ALA A 77 10.14 -13.54 0.24
CA ALA A 77 10.77 -12.26 0.59
C ALA A 77 9.90 -11.03 0.32
N GLN A 78 8.80 -11.17 -0.43
CA GLN A 78 7.92 -10.07 -0.81
C GLN A 78 6.47 -10.55 -0.82
N TYR A 79 5.54 -9.61 -0.68
CA TYR A 79 4.11 -9.86 -0.80
C TYR A 79 3.45 -8.70 -1.54
N ALA A 80 2.23 -8.91 -2.01
CA ALA A 80 1.49 -7.86 -2.72
C ALA A 80 0.30 -7.33 -1.92
N VAL A 81 -0.03 -6.06 -2.15
CA VAL A 81 -1.18 -5.38 -1.53
C VAL A 81 -2.14 -4.87 -2.58
N CYS A 82 -3.41 -5.27 -2.45
CA CYS A 82 -4.44 -4.99 -3.44
C CYS A 82 -4.70 -3.48 -3.54
N PRO A 83 -4.70 -2.89 -4.76
CA PRO A 83 -4.96 -1.47 -4.94
C PRO A 83 -6.38 -1.05 -4.52
N ASN A 84 -7.34 -1.98 -4.61
CA ASN A 84 -8.74 -1.70 -4.32
C ASN A 84 -9.07 -1.92 -2.83
N CYS A 85 -8.91 -3.16 -2.34
CA CYS A 85 -9.39 -3.51 -0.99
C CYS A 85 -8.30 -3.60 0.08
N ARG A 86 -7.03 -3.37 -0.29
CA ARG A 86 -5.86 -3.38 0.62
C ARG A 86 -5.56 -4.74 1.24
N ASP A 87 -6.13 -5.81 0.68
CA ASP A 87 -5.84 -7.17 1.10
C ASP A 87 -4.44 -7.58 0.70
N ARG A 88 -3.83 -8.45 1.51
CA ARG A 88 -2.48 -8.95 1.27
C ARG A 88 -2.57 -10.28 0.56
N ALA A 89 -1.70 -10.51 -0.42
CA ALA A 89 -1.62 -11.78 -1.12
C ALA A 89 -0.16 -12.19 -1.32
N ARG A 90 0.04 -13.51 -1.38
CA ARG A 90 1.30 -14.12 -1.81
C ARG A 90 1.54 -13.80 -3.28
N LEU A 91 2.81 -13.58 -3.63
CA LEU A 91 3.24 -13.46 -5.02
C LEU A 91 3.64 -14.84 -5.54
N GLU A 92 3.25 -15.15 -6.77
CA GLU A 92 3.57 -16.42 -7.43
C GLU A 92 4.39 -16.14 -8.69
N GLY A 93 5.66 -16.55 -8.66
CA GLY A 93 6.62 -16.26 -9.74
C GLY A 93 6.73 -14.76 -10.01
N GLN A 94 6.64 -14.41 -11.29
CA GLN A 94 6.68 -13.03 -11.81
C GLN A 94 5.45 -12.74 -12.68
N ALA A 95 4.27 -13.19 -12.23
CA ALA A 95 3.03 -13.00 -12.98
C ALA A 95 2.76 -11.50 -13.24
N PRO A 96 2.35 -11.09 -14.45
CA PRO A 96 2.13 -9.68 -14.77
C PRO A 96 0.89 -9.09 -14.08
N SER A 97 -0.07 -9.94 -13.71
CA SER A 97 -1.32 -9.56 -13.03
C SER A 97 -1.80 -10.66 -12.11
N MET A 98 -2.67 -10.33 -11.15
CA MET A 98 -3.33 -11.31 -10.31
C MET A 98 -4.69 -10.84 -9.79
N ARG A 99 -5.56 -11.82 -9.51
CA ARG A 99 -6.91 -11.60 -8.98
C ARG A 99 -6.90 -11.56 -7.46
N CYS A 100 -7.56 -10.57 -6.87
CA CYS A 100 -7.66 -10.47 -5.42
C CYS A 100 -8.70 -11.45 -4.88
N HIS A 101 -8.31 -12.36 -3.97
CA HIS A 101 -9.26 -13.29 -3.34
C HIS A 101 -10.38 -12.60 -2.55
N ARG A 102 -10.18 -11.36 -2.10
CA ARG A 102 -11.15 -10.64 -1.28
C ARG A 102 -12.15 -9.79 -2.06
N CYS A 103 -11.69 -8.99 -3.01
CA CYS A 103 -12.58 -8.13 -3.81
C CYS A 103 -12.80 -8.62 -5.24
N ASN A 104 -12.22 -9.76 -5.60
CA ASN A 104 -12.30 -10.38 -6.93
C ASN A 104 -11.76 -9.54 -8.10
N GLY A 105 -11.19 -8.35 -7.85
CA GLY A 105 -10.63 -7.52 -8.91
C GLY A 105 -9.34 -8.10 -9.48
N LEU A 106 -9.17 -7.98 -10.80
CA LEU A 106 -7.95 -8.33 -11.54
C LEU A 106 -7.14 -7.06 -11.79
N PHE A 107 -5.88 -7.06 -11.36
CA PHE A 107 -5.00 -5.89 -11.48
C PHE A 107 -3.58 -6.34 -11.85
N GLU A 108 -2.85 -5.48 -12.54
CA GLU A 108 -1.43 -5.67 -12.82
C GLU A 108 -0.59 -5.63 -11.53
N ILE A 109 0.55 -6.32 -11.54
CA ILE A 109 1.52 -6.29 -10.44
C ILE A 109 2.62 -5.28 -10.77
N ALA A 110 2.88 -4.35 -9.86
CA ALA A 110 3.87 -3.29 -10.06
C ALA A 110 5.30 -3.76 -9.77
N TRP A 111 5.79 -4.78 -10.48
CA TRP A 111 7.15 -5.32 -10.31
C TRP A 111 8.25 -4.25 -10.52
N ASN A 112 8.01 -3.32 -11.44
CA ASN A 112 8.95 -2.27 -11.81
C ASN A 112 8.82 -1.00 -10.94
N GLU A 113 7.99 -1.02 -9.91
CA GLU A 113 7.81 0.11 -9.00
C GLU A 113 8.61 -0.16 -7.71
N PRO A 114 9.75 0.53 -7.49
CA PRO A 114 10.51 0.36 -6.26
C PRO A 114 9.69 0.90 -5.09
N TYR A 115 9.24 0.02 -4.21
CA TYR A 115 8.49 0.37 -3.00
C TYR A 115 9.20 -0.13 -1.76
N LEU A 116 9.73 0.79 -0.95
CA LEU A 116 10.47 0.50 0.28
C LEU A 116 11.64 -0.50 0.11
N ALA A 117 12.17 -0.64 -1.11
CA ALA A 117 13.19 -1.65 -1.43
C ALA A 117 14.54 -1.44 -0.70
N SER A 118 14.72 -0.30 -0.06
CA SER A 118 15.96 0.12 0.62
C SER A 118 15.86 0.13 2.16
N ALA A 119 14.75 -0.36 2.75
CA ALA A 119 14.49 -0.35 4.20
C ALA A 119 14.84 -1.67 4.93
#